data_AF-A0A3D0QXT2-F1
#
_entry.id   AF-A0A3D0QXT2-F1
#
_cell.length_a   1.000
_cell.length_b   1.000
_cell.length_c   1.000
_cell.angle_alpha   90.00
_cell.angle_beta   90.00
_cell.angle_gamma   90.00
#
_symmetry.space_group_name_H-M   'P 1'
#
loop_
_entity.id
_entity.type
_entity.pdbx_description
1 polymer ?
#
loop_
_entity_poly.entity_id
_entity_poly.type
_entity_poly.pdbx_seq_one_letter_code
_entity_poly.pdbx_strand_id
1 'polypeptide(L)'
;AAFTAPAAALAAALLMLLVAALTPFGGPWPVAAAVGYALFAGLAVARPLKGPLDWLVPPVLRAAEYGTVLLLAARSDVNGALPAAFGLVAAVAYHHYDTVYRIRGGTGAPPHRLVLAIGGHEGRILMVAAAAAVLHDTDFTIALTALAAALALAVLVESIRFWGSSGAPAVHDETGEPA
;
A
#
# COMPACT_ATOMS: atom_id res chain seq x y z
N ALA A 1 -1.58 -23.56 -12.87
CA ALA A 1 -0.31 -23.67 -12.13
C ALA A 1 -0.56 -23.13 -10.72
N ALA A 2 -0.42 -23.98 -9.70
CA ALA A 2 -0.94 -23.73 -8.34
C ALA A 2 -0.29 -22.55 -7.57
N PHE A 3 0.79 -21.97 -8.11
CA PHE A 3 1.60 -20.96 -7.42
C PHE A 3 1.85 -19.71 -8.27
N THR A 4 1.14 -19.52 -9.38
CA THR A 4 1.41 -18.37 -10.28
C THR A 4 1.14 -17.03 -9.63
N ALA A 5 0.05 -16.91 -8.88
CA ALA A 5 -0.33 -15.68 -8.20
C ALA A 5 0.70 -15.27 -7.12
N PRO A 6 1.06 -16.14 -6.14
CA PRO A 6 2.07 -15.79 -5.15
C PRO A 6 3.46 -15.59 -5.76
N ALA A 7 3.84 -16.36 -6.79
CA ALA A 7 5.11 -16.14 -7.49
C ALA A 7 5.17 -14.78 -8.19
N ALA A 8 4.08 -14.35 -8.85
CA ALA A 8 3.99 -13.03 -9.47
C ALA A 8 4.03 -11.90 -8.43
N ALA A 9 3.33 -12.04 -7.31
CA ALA A 9 3.38 -11.07 -6.22
C ALA A 9 4.79 -10.94 -5.60
N LEU A 10 5.47 -12.08 -5.39
CA LEU A 10 6.86 -12.09 -4.91
C LEU A 10 7.81 -11.47 -5.92
N ALA A 11 7.64 -11.76 -7.22
CA ALA A 11 8.43 -11.14 -8.28
C ALA A 11 8.22 -9.62 -8.32
N ALA A 12 6.99 -9.14 -8.18
CA ALA A 12 6.69 -7.71 -8.06
C ALA A 12 7.44 -7.08 -6.88
N ALA A 13 7.30 -7.66 -5.69
CA ALA A 13 7.91 -7.17 -4.46
C ALA A 13 9.44 -7.13 -4.55
N LEU A 14 10.06 -8.22 -5.00
CA LEU A 14 11.51 -8.33 -5.14
C LEU A 14 12.03 -7.34 -6.19
N LEU A 15 11.38 -7.23 -7.35
CA LEU A 15 11.75 -6.26 -8.38
C LEU A 15 11.78 -4.85 -7.81
N MET A 16 10.70 -4.42 -7.15
CA MET A 16 10.58 -3.07 -6.64
C MET A 16 11.60 -2.79 -5.52
N LEU A 17 11.68 -3.67 -4.52
CA LEU A 17 12.54 -3.47 -3.36
C LEU A 17 14.03 -3.57 -3.71
N LEU A 18 14.43 -4.53 -4.53
CA LEU A 18 15.83 -4.68 -4.93
C LEU A 18 16.29 -3.51 -5.81
N VAL A 19 15.48 -3.04 -6.76
CA VAL A 19 15.84 -1.88 -7.57
C VAL A 19 15.94 -0.63 -6.70
N ALA A 20 14.98 -0.38 -5.81
CA ALA A 20 15.04 0.77 -4.89
C ALA A 20 16.24 0.70 -3.93
N ALA A 21 16.65 -0.49 -3.50
CA ALA A 21 17.79 -0.67 -2.59
C ALA A 21 19.15 -0.52 -3.29
N LEU A 22 19.26 -1.07 -4.50
CA LEU A 22 20.54 -1.25 -5.19
C LEU A 22 20.87 -0.14 -6.19
N THR A 23 19.90 0.71 -6.54
CA THR A 23 20.13 1.84 -7.45
C THR A 23 20.28 3.18 -6.70
N PRO A 24 20.92 4.19 -7.32
CA PRO A 24 21.02 5.52 -6.72
C PRO A 24 19.64 6.19 -6.55
N PHE A 25 19.48 6.95 -5.46
CA PHE A 25 18.35 7.86 -5.28
C PHE A 25 18.40 8.96 -6.36
N GLY A 26 17.24 9.52 -6.74
CA GLY A 26 17.15 10.54 -7.81
C GLY A 26 17.29 9.98 -9.23
N GLY A 27 17.32 8.65 -9.39
CA GLY A 27 17.41 7.98 -10.70
C GLY A 27 16.05 7.52 -11.25
N PRO A 28 15.96 7.19 -12.55
CA PRO A 28 14.73 6.70 -13.17
C PRO A 28 14.41 5.22 -12.84
N TRP A 29 15.37 4.49 -12.26
CA TRP A 29 15.26 3.04 -12.06
C TRP A 29 14.11 2.64 -11.12
N PRO A 30 13.89 3.28 -9.95
CA PRO A 30 12.73 2.99 -9.12
C PRO A 30 11.40 3.22 -9.85
N VAL A 31 11.33 4.20 -10.76
CA VAL A 31 10.12 4.45 -11.57
C VAL A 31 9.87 3.31 -12.54
N ALA A 32 10.92 2.85 -13.25
CA ALA A 32 10.81 1.69 -14.13
C ALA A 32 10.40 0.41 -13.36
N ALA A 33 10.97 0.22 -12.17
CA ALA A 33 10.60 -0.89 -11.29
C ALA A 33 9.15 -0.79 -10.80
N ALA A 34 8.63 0.41 -10.52
CA ALA A 34 7.24 0.63 -10.16
C ALA A 34 6.27 0.24 -11.28
N VAL A 35 6.63 0.50 -12.54
CA VAL A 35 5.85 0.02 -13.70
C VAL A 35 5.88 -1.51 -13.78
N GLY A 36 7.06 -2.12 -13.62
CA GLY A 36 7.19 -3.58 -13.58
C GLY A 36 6.41 -4.21 -12.43
N TYR A 37 6.45 -3.59 -11.24
CA TYR A 37 5.66 -3.97 -10.08
C TYR A 37 4.16 -3.98 -10.41
N ALA A 38 3.64 -2.93 -11.04
CA ALA A 38 2.24 -2.84 -11.42
C ALA A 38 1.82 -3.97 -12.38
N LEU A 39 2.67 -4.30 -13.35
CA LEU A 39 2.44 -5.41 -14.27
C LEU A 39 2.38 -6.77 -13.54
N PHE A 40 3.36 -7.05 -12.69
CA PHE A 40 3.40 -8.32 -11.93
C PHE A 40 2.31 -8.41 -10.87
N ALA A 41 1.96 -7.31 -10.21
CA ALA A 41 0.82 -7.23 -9.31
C ALA A 41 -0.49 -7.53 -10.04
N GLY A 42 -0.70 -6.91 -11.20
CA GLY A 42 -1.85 -7.18 -12.07
C GLY A 42 -1.93 -8.65 -12.48
N LEU A 43 -0.79 -9.27 -12.85
CA LEU A 43 -0.72 -10.71 -13.14
C LEU A 43 -1.06 -11.57 -11.91
N ALA A 44 -0.64 -11.16 -10.71
CA ALA A 44 -0.92 -11.89 -9.48
C ALA A 44 -2.42 -11.95 -9.17
N VAL A 45 -3.17 -10.90 -9.51
CA VAL A 45 -4.62 -10.80 -9.24
C VAL A 45 -5.50 -11.03 -10.48
N ALA A 46 -4.91 -11.41 -11.62
CA ALA A 46 -5.63 -11.61 -12.89
C ALA A 46 -6.62 -12.80 -12.87
N ARG A 47 -6.55 -13.66 -11.85
CA ARG A 47 -7.44 -14.83 -11.67
C ARG A 47 -7.91 -14.91 -10.22
N PRO A 48 -9.06 -15.58 -9.96
CA PRO A 48 -9.53 -15.80 -8.60
C PRO A 48 -8.47 -16.49 -7.72
N LEU A 49 -8.18 -15.90 -6.57
CA LEU A 49 -7.23 -16.38 -5.58
C LEU A 49 -7.85 -17.55 -4.79
N LYS A 50 -7.62 -18.77 -5.25
CA LYS A 50 -8.21 -20.01 -4.70
C LYS A 50 -7.17 -21.11 -4.44
N GLY A 51 -5.91 -20.85 -4.77
CA GLY A 51 -4.79 -21.75 -4.53
C GLY A 51 -4.35 -21.77 -3.06
N PRO A 52 -3.59 -22.79 -2.66
CA PRO A 52 -3.21 -23.03 -1.25
C PRO A 52 -2.32 -21.93 -0.66
N LEU A 53 -1.58 -21.20 -1.50
CA LEU A 53 -0.68 -20.11 -1.09
C LEU A 53 -1.16 -18.74 -1.58
N ASP A 54 -2.33 -18.64 -2.20
CA ASP A 54 -2.81 -17.37 -2.76
C ASP A 54 -3.13 -16.33 -1.67
N TRP A 55 -3.35 -16.79 -0.43
CA TRP A 55 -3.48 -15.93 0.75
C TRP A 55 -2.23 -15.08 1.04
N LEU A 56 -1.06 -15.45 0.49
CA LEU A 56 0.17 -14.66 0.59
C LEU A 56 0.17 -13.41 -0.31
N VAL A 57 -0.68 -13.35 -1.33
CA VAL A 57 -0.67 -12.24 -2.30
C VAL A 57 -0.89 -10.88 -1.61
N PRO A 58 -1.95 -10.67 -0.78
CA PRO A 58 -2.13 -9.40 -0.08
C PRO A 58 -0.97 -9.00 0.85
N PRO A 59 -0.46 -9.85 1.77
CA PRO A 59 0.63 -9.44 2.66
C PRO A 59 1.94 -9.17 1.92
N VAL A 60 2.24 -9.89 0.84
CA VAL A 60 3.44 -9.63 0.02
C VAL A 60 3.36 -8.27 -0.67
N LEU A 61 2.21 -7.95 -1.30
CA LEU A 61 2.04 -6.67 -1.98
C LEU A 61 2.04 -5.49 -1.00
N ARG A 62 1.48 -5.66 0.21
CA ARG A 62 1.55 -4.66 1.30
C ARG A 62 2.98 -4.46 1.80
N ALA A 63 3.74 -5.54 2.01
CA ALA A 63 5.13 -5.46 2.42
C ALA A 63 5.98 -4.72 1.38
N ALA A 64 5.73 -4.97 0.09
CA ALA A 64 6.37 -4.25 -0.99
C ALA A 64 6.07 -2.76 -0.94
N GLU A 65 4.80 -2.39 -0.82
CA GLU A 65 4.39 -0.99 -0.73
C GLU A 65 5.04 -0.26 0.45
N TYR A 66 4.91 -0.79 1.66
CA TYR A 66 5.46 -0.15 2.85
C TYR A 66 6.99 -0.10 2.80
N GLY A 67 7.59 -1.21 2.38
CA GLY A 67 9.03 -1.33 2.22
C GLY A 67 9.57 -0.30 1.24
N THR A 68 8.93 -0.12 0.09
CA THR A 68 9.35 0.86 -0.92
C THR A 68 9.25 2.29 -0.41
N VAL A 69 8.14 2.66 0.23
CA VAL A 69 7.94 4.00 0.79
C VAL A 69 9.00 4.33 1.84
N LEU A 70 9.22 3.42 2.79
CA LEU A 70 10.21 3.60 3.86
C LEU A 70 11.64 3.58 3.32
N LEU A 71 11.93 2.70 2.37
CA LEU A 71 13.26 2.55 1.79
C LEU A 71 13.66 3.79 0.99
N LEU A 72 12.79 4.32 0.11
CA LEU A 72 13.09 5.53 -0.64
C LEU A 72 13.25 6.75 0.27
N ALA A 73 12.46 6.85 1.34
CA ALA A 73 12.60 7.89 2.35
C ALA A 73 13.88 7.76 3.19
N ALA A 74 14.28 6.55 3.56
CA ALA A 74 15.55 6.33 4.25
C ALA A 74 16.75 6.65 3.33
N ARG A 75 16.65 6.34 2.04
CA ARG A 75 17.70 6.54 1.04
C ARG A 75 17.83 7.98 0.54
N SER A 76 16.89 8.85 0.86
CA SER A 76 16.99 10.26 0.48
C SER A 76 17.95 11.04 1.36
N ASP A 77 18.33 10.51 2.54
CA ASP A 77 19.18 11.18 3.54
C ASP A 77 18.67 12.56 3.97
N VAL A 78 17.35 12.81 3.84
CA VAL A 78 16.69 14.06 4.21
C VAL A 78 16.02 13.92 5.57
N ASN A 79 16.36 14.82 6.49
CA ASN A 79 15.69 14.91 7.78
C ASN A 79 14.18 15.14 7.60
N GLY A 80 13.36 14.30 8.24
CA GLY A 80 11.90 14.38 8.17
C GLY A 80 11.24 13.51 7.08
N ALA A 81 11.98 13.05 6.06
CA ALA A 81 11.43 12.16 5.03
C ALA A 81 10.92 10.85 5.61
N LEU A 82 11.68 10.22 6.52
CA LEU A 82 11.28 8.96 7.15
C LEU A 82 10.03 9.09 8.06
N PRO A 83 9.91 10.10 8.93
CA PRO A 83 8.64 10.40 9.62
C PRO A 83 7.45 10.64 8.67
N ALA A 84 7.65 11.39 7.57
CA ALA A 84 6.60 11.63 6.59
C ALA A 84 6.15 10.32 5.88
N ALA A 85 7.12 9.50 5.48
CA ALA A 85 6.88 8.17 4.93
C ALA A 85 6.17 7.24 5.92
N PHE A 86 6.53 7.30 7.21
CA PHE A 86 5.83 6.55 8.25
C PHE A 86 4.37 6.99 8.38
N GLY A 87 4.10 8.31 8.33
CA GLY A 87 2.73 8.84 8.30
C GLY A 87 1.92 8.33 7.11
N LEU A 88 2.54 8.27 5.92
CA LEU A 88 1.93 7.68 4.73
C LEU A 88 1.61 6.18 4.94
N VAL A 89 2.57 5.40 5.43
CA VAL A 89 2.37 3.98 5.73
C VAL A 89 1.27 3.79 6.77
N ALA A 90 1.20 4.63 7.80
CA ALA A 90 0.15 4.57 8.82
C ALA A 90 -1.24 4.82 8.22
N ALA A 91 -1.40 5.81 7.32
CA ALA A 91 -2.66 6.06 6.64
C ALA A 91 -3.10 4.87 5.76
N VAL A 92 -2.16 4.26 5.03
CA VAL A 92 -2.44 3.08 4.21
C VAL A 92 -2.76 1.86 5.09
N ALA A 93 -2.01 1.65 6.17
CA ALA A 93 -2.26 0.57 7.13
C ALA A 93 -3.62 0.71 7.80
N TYR A 94 -4.03 1.92 8.16
CA TYR A 94 -5.38 2.19 8.67
C TYR A 94 -6.44 1.76 7.65
N HIS A 95 -6.29 2.12 6.37
CA HIS A 95 -7.24 1.72 5.33
C HIS A 95 -7.31 0.19 5.13
N HIS A 96 -6.16 -0.49 5.20
CA HIS A 96 -6.12 -1.96 5.17
C HIS A 96 -6.81 -2.57 6.38
N TYR A 97 -6.64 -1.98 7.56
CA TYR A 97 -7.27 -2.43 8.80
C TYR A 97 -8.80 -2.23 8.77
N ASP A 98 -9.24 -1.05 8.33
CA ASP A 98 -10.66 -0.74 8.11
C ASP A 98 -11.32 -1.75 7.16
N THR A 99 -10.64 -2.10 6.06
CA THR A 99 -11.12 -3.16 5.14
C THR A 99 -11.31 -4.50 5.83
N VAL A 100 -10.36 -4.92 6.68
CA VAL A 100 -10.47 -6.18 7.43
C VAL A 100 -11.70 -6.17 8.35
N TYR A 101 -11.94 -5.06 9.07
CA TYR A 101 -13.07 -4.96 9.99
C TYR A 101 -14.42 -4.97 9.29
N ARG A 102 -14.53 -4.32 8.12
CA ARG A 102 -15.76 -4.34 7.33
C ARG A 102 -16.09 -5.72 6.79
N ILE A 103 -15.08 -6.46 6.33
CA ILE A 103 -15.24 -7.84 5.88
C ILE A 103 -15.64 -8.74 7.05
N ARG A 104 -15.00 -8.61 8.22
CA ARG A 104 -15.37 -9.35 9.43
C ARG A 104 -16.80 -9.04 9.88
N GLY A 105 -17.23 -7.79 9.79
CA GLY A 105 -18.60 -7.35 10.07
C GLY A 105 -19.63 -7.71 8.99
N GLY A 106 -19.26 -8.49 7.96
CA GLY A 106 -20.19 -8.93 6.91
C GLY A 106 -20.62 -7.83 5.91
N THR A 107 -19.95 -6.67 5.94
CA THR A 107 -20.31 -5.51 5.09
C THR A 107 -19.50 -5.41 3.80
N GLY A 108 -18.50 -6.28 3.64
CA GLY A 108 -17.66 -6.33 2.43
C GLY A 108 -16.49 -5.35 2.45
N ALA A 109 -15.94 -5.06 1.27
CA ALA A 109 -14.79 -4.17 1.10
C ALA A 109 -15.23 -2.70 0.90
N PRO A 110 -14.33 -1.72 1.17
CA PRO A 110 -14.60 -0.31 0.89
C PRO A 110 -14.99 -0.04 -0.59
N PRO A 111 -15.68 1.08 -0.87
CA PRO A 111 -16.09 1.42 -2.23
C PRO A 111 -14.90 1.45 -3.20
N HIS A 112 -15.05 0.80 -4.36
CA HIS A 112 -14.00 0.73 -5.37
C HIS A 112 -13.53 2.13 -5.85
N ARG A 113 -14.41 3.13 -5.78
CA ARG A 113 -14.07 4.54 -6.07
C ARG A 113 -13.08 5.13 -5.08
N LEU A 114 -13.12 4.75 -3.80
CA LEU A 114 -12.14 5.16 -2.82
C LEU A 114 -10.76 4.60 -3.19
N VAL A 115 -10.69 3.29 -3.46
CA VAL A 115 -9.45 2.60 -3.86
C VAL A 115 -8.78 3.28 -5.07
N LEU A 116 -9.58 3.63 -6.08
CA LEU A 116 -9.12 4.37 -7.25
C LEU A 116 -8.65 5.79 -6.88
N ALA A 117 -9.40 6.52 -6.05
CA ALA A 117 -9.04 7.88 -5.65
C ALA A 117 -7.73 7.96 -4.85
N ILE A 118 -7.44 6.93 -4.05
CA ILE A 118 -6.18 6.81 -3.29
C ILE A 118 -5.07 6.09 -4.09
N GLY A 119 -5.29 5.83 -5.38
CA GLY A 119 -4.30 5.34 -6.33
C GLY A 119 -3.97 3.85 -6.29
N GLY A 120 -4.62 3.05 -5.44
CA GLY A 120 -4.18 1.67 -5.20
C GLY A 120 -2.73 1.58 -4.70
N HIS A 121 -2.20 0.37 -4.51
CA HIS A 121 -0.82 0.22 -4.06
C HIS A 121 0.17 0.48 -5.20
N GLU A 122 -0.21 0.16 -6.43
CA GLU A 122 0.59 0.39 -7.64
C GLU A 122 0.79 1.88 -7.92
N GLY A 123 -0.29 2.67 -7.87
CA GLY A 123 -0.22 4.11 -8.12
C GLY A 123 0.54 4.84 -7.02
N ARG A 124 0.37 4.44 -5.76
CA ARG A 124 1.13 5.03 -4.65
C ARG A 124 2.62 4.74 -4.73
N ILE A 125 3.00 3.51 -5.04
CA ILE A 125 4.41 3.15 -5.30
C ILE A 125 4.97 3.98 -6.45
N LEU A 126 4.24 4.09 -7.56
CA LEU A 126 4.68 4.87 -8.72
C LEU A 126 4.82 6.35 -8.39
N MET A 127 3.86 6.96 -7.68
CA MET A 127 3.91 8.35 -7.25
C MET A 127 5.13 8.62 -6.35
N VAL A 128 5.38 7.76 -5.36
CA VAL A 128 6.53 7.91 -4.45
C VAL A 128 7.85 7.72 -5.19
N ALA A 129 7.94 6.72 -6.08
CA ALA A 129 9.12 6.49 -6.91
C ALA A 129 9.40 7.67 -7.86
N ALA A 130 8.35 8.25 -8.47
CA ALA A 130 8.47 9.42 -9.33
C ALA A 130 8.89 10.66 -8.54
N ALA A 131 8.29 10.89 -7.37
CA ALA A 131 8.68 11.97 -6.46
C ALA A 131 10.15 11.83 -6.04
N ALA A 132 10.59 10.62 -5.66
CA ALA A 132 11.99 10.34 -5.30
C ALA A 132 12.97 10.52 -6.48
N ALA A 133 12.50 10.42 -7.72
CA ALA A 133 13.33 10.60 -8.91
C ALA A 133 13.54 12.09 -9.26
N VAL A 134 12.60 12.97 -8.92
CA VAL A 134 12.61 14.38 -9.40
C VAL A 134 12.62 15.43 -8.30
N LEU A 135 12.25 15.06 -7.05
CA LEU A 135 12.25 15.97 -5.91
C LEU A 135 13.47 15.67 -5.02
N HIS A 136 14.11 16.73 -4.57
CA HIS A 136 15.31 16.67 -3.75
C HIS A 136 15.10 17.47 -2.45
N ASP A 137 15.99 17.25 -1.48
CA ASP A 137 15.97 17.95 -0.21
C ASP A 137 14.57 17.94 0.45
N THR A 138 14.13 19.07 0.98
CA THR A 138 12.86 19.22 1.70
C THR A 138 11.63 18.98 0.82
N ASP A 139 11.73 19.14 -0.51
CA ASP A 139 10.59 18.98 -1.42
C ASP A 139 10.04 17.55 -1.42
N PHE A 140 10.93 16.56 -1.30
CA PHE A 140 10.52 15.16 -1.18
C PHE A 140 9.76 14.91 0.13
N THR A 141 10.23 15.48 1.24
CA THR A 141 9.54 15.42 2.54
C THR A 141 8.15 16.08 2.47
N ILE A 142 8.04 17.24 1.80
CA ILE A 142 6.76 17.93 1.61
C ILE A 142 5.80 17.07 0.78
N ALA A 143 6.28 16.46 -0.31
CA ALA A 143 5.47 15.59 -1.15
C ALA A 143 4.95 14.37 -0.38
N LEU A 144 5.81 13.69 0.39
CA LEU A 144 5.40 12.57 1.25
C LEU A 144 4.38 13.00 2.30
N THR A 145 4.59 14.15 2.94
CA THR A 145 3.68 14.69 3.97
C THR A 145 2.32 15.04 3.38
N ALA A 146 2.31 15.71 2.22
CA ALA A 146 1.08 16.07 1.52
C ALA A 146 0.30 14.82 1.08
N LEU A 147 1.00 13.81 0.54
CA LEU A 147 0.39 12.54 0.16
C LEU A 147 -0.18 11.81 1.38
N ALA A 148 0.58 11.73 2.48
CA ALA A 148 0.12 11.14 3.74
C ALA A 148 -1.15 11.81 4.26
N ALA A 149 -1.17 13.15 4.32
CA ALA A 149 -2.31 13.92 4.78
C ALA A 149 -3.53 13.74 3.88
N ALA A 150 -3.34 13.79 2.55
CA ALA A 150 -4.42 13.61 1.58
C ALA A 150 -5.07 12.21 1.71
N LEU A 151 -4.25 11.16 1.82
CA LEU A 151 -4.74 9.80 1.99
C LEU A 151 -5.42 9.62 3.35
N ALA A 152 -4.79 10.09 4.44
CA ALA A 152 -5.38 10.02 5.78
C ALA A 152 -6.76 10.68 5.81
N LEU A 153 -6.89 11.89 5.24
CA LEU A 153 -8.19 12.57 5.15
C LEU A 153 -9.19 11.77 4.33
N ALA A 154 -8.82 11.27 3.14
CA ALA A 154 -9.72 10.52 2.29
C ALA A 154 -10.24 9.24 2.99
N VAL A 155 -9.34 8.47 3.60
CA VAL A 155 -9.68 7.19 4.22
C VAL A 155 -10.41 7.38 5.55
N LEU A 156 -10.03 8.37 6.37
CA LEU A 156 -10.72 8.66 7.63
C LEU A 156 -12.11 9.22 7.39
N VAL A 157 -12.28 10.16 6.44
CA VAL A 157 -13.59 10.72 6.14
C VAL A 157 -14.54 9.65 5.61
N GLU A 158 -14.08 8.78 4.72
CA GLU A 158 -14.91 7.66 4.24
C GLU A 158 -15.22 6.67 5.36
N SER A 159 -14.22 6.30 6.18
CA SER A 159 -14.38 5.41 7.32
C SER A 159 -15.40 5.93 8.33
N ILE A 160 -15.25 7.18 8.78
CA ILE A 160 -16.16 7.81 9.74
C ILE A 160 -17.59 7.85 9.18
N ARG A 161 -17.76 8.21 7.90
CA ARG A 161 -19.08 8.24 7.25
C ARG A 161 -19.71 6.85 7.21
N PHE A 162 -18.94 5.84 6.82
CA PHE A 162 -19.44 4.47 6.75
C PHE A 162 -19.83 3.94 8.14
N TRP A 163 -18.92 3.96 9.11
CA TRP A 163 -19.20 3.41 10.43
C TRP A 163 -20.28 4.20 11.18
N GLY A 164 -20.35 5.51 10.96
CA GLY A 164 -21.38 6.36 11.56
C GLY A 164 -22.79 6.17 10.98
N SER A 165 -22.94 5.59 9.78
CA SER A 165 -24.24 5.50 9.08
C SER A 165 -24.67 4.09 8.67
N SER A 166 -23.76 3.11 8.65
CA SER A 166 -24.03 1.77 8.12
C SER A 166 -24.86 0.87 9.04
N GLY A 167 -24.92 1.17 10.33
CA GLY A 167 -25.47 0.23 11.33
C GLY A 167 -24.70 -1.09 11.39
N ALA A 168 -23.46 -1.12 10.87
CA ALA A 168 -22.63 -2.31 10.83
C ALA A 168 -22.30 -2.80 12.25
N PRO A 169 -22.33 -4.12 12.50
CA PRO A 169 -21.94 -4.66 13.79
C PRO A 169 -20.45 -4.39 14.04
N ALA A 170 -20.15 -3.68 15.12
CA ALA A 170 -18.79 -3.63 15.65
C ALA A 170 -18.49 -5.00 16.30
N VAL A 171 -17.93 -5.92 15.53
CA VAL A 171 -17.48 -7.21 16.07
C VAL A 171 -16.29 -6.93 16.99
N HIS A 172 -16.51 -7.07 18.29
CA HIS A 172 -15.47 -6.93 19.31
C HIS A 172 -14.86 -8.31 19.59
N ASP A 173 -13.55 -8.46 19.39
CA ASP A 173 -12.78 -9.70 19.68
C ASP A 173 -12.68 -10.02 21.19
N GLU A 174 -13.44 -9.34 22.06
CA GLU A 174 -13.33 -9.47 23.53
C GLU A 174 -14.22 -10.57 24.13
N THR A 175 -15.08 -11.22 23.35
CA THR A 175 -15.74 -12.46 23.77
C THR A 175 -14.75 -13.61 23.51
N GLY A 176 -13.94 -13.96 24.50
CA GLY A 176 -12.91 -15.01 24.44
C GLY A 176 -13.43 -16.44 24.21
N GLU A 177 -14.31 -16.65 23.23
CA GLU A 177 -14.65 -17.97 22.73
C GLU A 177 -13.64 -18.41 21.66
N PRO A 178 -12.92 -19.52 21.88
CA PRO A 178 -11.98 -20.03 20.89
C PRO A 178 -12.74 -20.47 19.63
N ALA A 179 -12.13 -20.17 18.47
CA ALA A 179 -12.55 -20.63 17.15
C ALA A 179 -12.53 -22.16 17.01
#